data_AF-C1E136-F1
#
_entry.id   AF-C1E136-F1
#
_cell.length_a   1.000
_cell.length_b   1.000
_cell.length_c   1.000
_cell.angle_alpha   90.00
_cell.angle_beta   90.00
_cell.angle_gamma   90.00
#
_symmetry.space_group_name_H-M   'P 1'
#
loop_
_entity.id
_entity.type
_entity.pdbx_description
1 polymer ?
#
loop_
_entity_poly.entity_id
_entity_poly.type
_entity_poly.pdbx_seq_one_letter_code
_entity_poly.pdbx_strand_id
1 'polypeptide(L)'
;MSRVASAKPYAWPYDGSLAADDVALVLIDMQTDFCGLGGYVAQMGYDVSLTRAPIEPLRSVLAAARAAGVRVIHTREGHRPSLADLPDNKRWRSMQAGAGIGDPGPCGRILVRGEPGWDIIPELYPLSAEDVVDKPGKGSFCATDLDLILRSRGIKRIILGGITTDVCVHTTMREANDRGYECLLLEDGCGATDAGNHAAAIKMVHMQHGVFGATATCDAVCAALDALPRVPDASALVRTTMTAGLKSSHAAGEVASAKPYPFAWRVGECALVMVDWQRDFCDDGGFGASLGNDVTSLRRAIPAASRVLAAARKAGMPVIHTLEAHAPDLSDCPPAKKARCPAIGEIVVGGIEGSRVLVAGEPGNALVPELAAAEGEVVIRKPGKGAFFGTDLHTRLESLGVKSLLFTGVTTEVCVQTTMREANDRGYECLLVEDATESYFPEFKAATLAMITAQNGIVGWTASAADVVAAMK
;
A
#
# COMPACT_ATOMS: atom_id res chain seq x y z
N MET A 1 -24.62 20.45 -2.41
CA MET A 1 -23.34 19.71 -2.51
C MET A 1 -23.16 18.97 -1.21
N SER A 2 -23.31 17.64 -1.22
CA SER A 2 -23.06 16.81 -0.03
C SER A 2 -21.57 16.55 0.11
N ARG A 3 -21.05 16.59 1.34
CA ARG A 3 -19.65 16.35 1.68
C ARG A 3 -19.50 16.05 3.17
N VAL A 4 -18.50 15.27 3.53
CA VAL A 4 -18.06 15.05 4.92
C VAL A 4 -17.24 16.26 5.34
N ALA A 5 -17.93 17.31 5.79
CA ALA A 5 -17.34 18.63 6.03
C ALA A 5 -16.28 18.66 7.15
N SER A 6 -16.32 17.70 8.08
CA SER A 6 -15.39 17.54 9.20
C SER A 6 -14.20 16.62 8.89
N ALA A 7 -14.07 16.11 7.66
CA ALA A 7 -12.95 15.29 7.25
C ALA A 7 -11.62 16.05 7.28
N LYS A 8 -10.51 15.33 7.47
CA LYS A 8 -9.15 15.85 7.60
C LYS A 8 -8.24 15.25 6.53
N PRO A 9 -7.31 16.00 5.92
CA PRO A 9 -7.00 17.41 6.20
C PRO A 9 -7.90 18.40 5.43
N TYR A 10 -8.85 17.91 4.63
CA TYR A 10 -9.81 18.72 3.87
C TYR A 10 -11.22 18.11 3.92
N ALA A 11 -12.23 18.95 3.71
CA ALA A 11 -13.63 18.52 3.61
C ALA A 11 -13.82 17.63 2.38
N TRP A 12 -14.08 16.34 2.59
CA TRP A 12 -14.08 15.30 1.56
C TRP A 12 -15.47 15.14 0.91
N PRO A 13 -15.59 14.87 -0.40
CA PRO A 13 -14.53 14.72 -1.39
C PRO A 13 -13.93 16.04 -1.86
N TYR A 14 -12.73 16.02 -2.46
CA TYR A 14 -12.01 17.22 -2.91
C TYR A 14 -12.83 18.15 -3.82
N ASP A 15 -13.75 17.60 -4.64
CA ASP A 15 -14.61 18.33 -5.57
C ASP A 15 -15.97 18.72 -4.98
N GLY A 16 -16.22 18.40 -3.70
CA GLY A 16 -17.46 18.72 -2.98
C GLY A 16 -18.71 17.98 -3.46
N SER A 17 -18.59 16.97 -4.32
CA SER A 17 -19.72 16.26 -4.91
C SER A 17 -19.83 14.80 -4.43
N LEU A 18 -20.37 14.57 -3.24
CA LEU A 18 -20.78 13.23 -2.82
C LEU A 18 -22.16 12.87 -3.42
N ALA A 19 -22.23 11.78 -4.19
CA ALA A 19 -23.44 11.19 -4.75
C ALA A 19 -23.43 9.68 -4.52
N ALA A 20 -24.61 9.05 -4.40
CA ALA A 20 -24.71 7.63 -4.03
C ALA A 20 -24.28 6.65 -5.15
N ASP A 21 -24.34 7.10 -6.40
CA ASP A 21 -24.04 6.33 -7.61
C ASP A 21 -22.54 6.26 -7.96
N ASP A 22 -21.71 7.19 -7.46
CA ASP A 22 -20.26 7.21 -7.72
C ASP A 22 -19.36 7.05 -6.47
N VAL A 23 -19.95 6.64 -5.34
CA VAL A 23 -19.25 6.26 -4.10
C VAL A 23 -19.49 4.80 -3.72
N ALA A 24 -18.44 4.15 -3.20
CA ALA A 24 -18.55 2.83 -2.58
C ALA A 24 -18.03 2.84 -1.14
N LEU A 25 -18.74 2.15 -0.24
CA LEU A 25 -18.23 1.70 1.05
C LEU A 25 -17.50 0.36 0.85
N VAL A 26 -16.24 0.29 1.24
CA VAL A 26 -15.43 -0.93 1.19
C VAL A 26 -15.09 -1.37 2.62
N LEU A 27 -15.68 -2.48 3.05
CA LEU A 27 -15.43 -3.09 4.35
C LEU A 27 -14.37 -4.20 4.21
N ILE A 28 -13.21 -3.97 4.84
CA ILE A 28 -12.00 -4.74 4.60
C ILE A 28 -11.78 -5.78 5.71
N ASP A 29 -11.80 -7.05 5.30
CA ASP A 29 -11.31 -8.22 6.06
C ASP A 29 -11.89 -8.36 7.48
N MET A 30 -13.16 -7.97 7.67
CA MET A 30 -13.92 -8.17 8.91
C MET A 30 -14.32 -9.64 9.08
N GLN A 31 -13.33 -10.52 9.11
CA GLN A 31 -13.44 -11.97 9.17
C GLN A 31 -13.14 -12.49 10.58
N THR A 32 -13.64 -13.68 10.90
CA THR A 32 -13.35 -14.35 12.18
C THR A 32 -11.84 -14.57 12.39
N ASP A 33 -11.06 -14.76 11.32
CA ASP A 33 -9.61 -14.93 11.38
C ASP A 33 -8.88 -13.66 11.87
N PHE A 34 -9.43 -12.46 11.65
CA PHE A 34 -8.79 -11.19 12.02
C PHE A 34 -9.37 -10.55 13.30
N CYS A 35 -10.61 -10.84 13.66
CA CYS A 35 -11.29 -10.25 14.83
C CYS A 35 -12.08 -11.26 15.70
N GLY A 36 -11.88 -12.55 15.51
CA GLY A 36 -12.50 -13.63 16.29
C GLY A 36 -11.50 -14.36 17.19
N LEU A 37 -12.01 -14.98 18.26
CA LEU A 37 -11.22 -15.89 19.09
C LEU A 37 -10.91 -17.18 18.31
N GLY A 38 -9.67 -17.66 18.40
CA GLY A 38 -9.22 -18.86 17.69
C GLY A 38 -8.82 -18.64 16.22
N GLY A 39 -9.07 -17.46 15.66
CA GLY A 39 -8.63 -17.07 14.32
C GLY A 39 -7.14 -16.74 14.20
N TYR A 40 -6.66 -16.53 12.97
CA TYR A 40 -5.27 -16.15 12.63
C TYR A 40 -4.62 -15.12 13.59
N VAL A 41 -5.27 -13.97 13.83
CA VAL A 41 -4.73 -12.89 14.68
C VAL A 41 -4.66 -13.30 16.16
N ALA A 42 -5.65 -14.06 16.63
CA ALA A 42 -5.67 -14.58 18.00
C ALA A 42 -4.55 -15.62 18.23
N GLN A 43 -4.26 -16.46 17.23
CA GLN A 43 -3.20 -17.47 17.31
C GLN A 43 -1.79 -16.86 17.34
N MET A 44 -1.59 -15.72 16.68
CA MET A 44 -0.35 -14.92 16.81
C MET A 44 -0.21 -14.22 18.18
N GLY A 45 -1.20 -14.32 19.07
CA GLY A 45 -1.15 -13.75 20.42
C GLY A 45 -1.47 -12.26 20.53
N TYR A 46 -2.06 -11.65 19.50
CA TYR A 46 -2.46 -10.24 19.52
C TYR A 46 -3.77 -9.99 20.30
N ASP A 47 -3.92 -8.77 20.82
CA ASP A 47 -5.17 -8.34 21.44
C ASP A 47 -6.27 -8.11 20.39
N VAL A 48 -7.15 -9.11 20.30
CA VAL A 48 -8.32 -9.12 19.40
C VAL A 48 -9.33 -8.02 19.76
N SER A 49 -9.30 -7.43 20.96
CA SER A 49 -10.17 -6.31 21.30
C SER A 49 -9.93 -5.08 20.40
N LEU A 50 -8.67 -4.85 20.01
CA LEU A 50 -8.27 -3.77 19.10
C LEU A 50 -8.81 -3.97 17.68
N THR A 51 -8.89 -5.21 17.19
CA THR A 51 -9.47 -5.51 15.87
C THR A 51 -10.99 -5.72 15.91
N ARG A 52 -11.60 -5.86 17.10
CA ARG A 52 -13.06 -5.86 17.29
C ARG A 52 -13.66 -4.48 17.55
N ALA A 53 -12.88 -3.52 18.06
CA ALA A 53 -13.32 -2.15 18.31
C ALA A 53 -14.15 -1.49 17.17
N PRO A 54 -13.79 -1.62 15.88
CA PRO A 54 -14.53 -0.97 14.80
C PRO A 54 -15.89 -1.61 14.44
N ILE A 55 -16.28 -2.77 15.01
CA ILE A 55 -17.49 -3.51 14.58
C ILE A 55 -18.77 -2.66 14.68
N GLU A 56 -19.01 -2.01 15.82
CA GLU A 56 -20.22 -1.20 16.03
C GLU A 56 -20.22 0.12 15.21
N PRO A 57 -19.13 0.91 15.16
CA PRO A 57 -19.02 2.04 14.24
C PRO A 57 -19.26 1.65 12.77
N LEU A 58 -18.68 0.54 12.30
CA LEU A 58 -18.89 0.03 10.94
C LEU A 58 -20.32 -0.43 10.70
N ARG A 59 -21.00 -1.02 11.70
CA ARG A 59 -22.40 -1.44 11.58
C ARG A 59 -23.33 -0.26 11.35
N SER A 60 -23.05 0.89 11.97
CA SER A 60 -23.74 2.16 11.73
C SER A 60 -23.52 2.69 10.31
N VAL A 61 -22.27 2.77 9.85
CA VAL A 61 -21.96 3.26 8.48
C VAL A 61 -22.50 2.31 7.40
N LEU A 62 -22.45 1.00 7.62
CA LEU A 62 -23.03 -0.01 6.73
C LEU A 62 -24.54 0.16 6.60
N ALA A 63 -25.25 0.41 7.71
CA ALA A 63 -26.68 0.70 7.68
C ALA A 63 -27.01 2.00 6.93
N ALA A 64 -26.25 3.09 7.17
CA ALA A 64 -26.41 4.36 6.47
C ALA A 64 -26.13 4.24 4.96
N ALA A 65 -25.05 3.54 4.57
CA ALA A 65 -24.72 3.28 3.17
C ALA A 65 -25.83 2.50 2.44
N ARG A 66 -26.32 1.40 3.04
CA ARG A 66 -27.45 0.63 2.52
C ARG A 66 -28.72 1.49 2.38
N ALA A 67 -29.02 2.35 3.36
CA ALA A 67 -30.19 3.23 3.34
C ALA A 67 -30.10 4.38 2.31
N ALA A 68 -28.88 4.84 2.00
CA ALA A 68 -28.59 5.85 0.98
C ALA A 68 -28.49 5.28 -0.44
N GLY A 69 -28.46 3.95 -0.62
CA GLY A 69 -28.23 3.31 -1.91
C GLY A 69 -26.76 3.33 -2.37
N VAL A 70 -25.82 3.60 -1.46
CA VAL A 70 -24.38 3.56 -1.72
C VAL A 70 -23.96 2.12 -1.99
N ARG A 71 -23.08 1.91 -2.98
CA ARG A 71 -22.50 0.61 -3.29
C ARG A 71 -21.71 0.10 -2.09
N VAL A 72 -22.07 -1.05 -1.54
CA VAL A 72 -21.28 -1.75 -0.51
C VAL A 72 -20.48 -2.86 -1.18
N ILE A 73 -19.20 -2.94 -0.84
CA ILE A 73 -18.25 -3.99 -1.25
C ILE A 73 -17.58 -4.52 0.02
N HIS A 74 -17.41 -5.83 0.13
CA HIS A 74 -16.67 -6.47 1.22
C HIS A 74 -15.41 -7.14 0.68
N THR A 75 -14.36 -7.23 1.49
CA THR A 75 -13.17 -8.03 1.14
C THR A 75 -12.94 -9.14 2.14
N ARG A 76 -12.35 -10.23 1.67
CA ARG A 76 -11.82 -11.32 2.50
C ARG A 76 -10.41 -11.65 2.05
N GLU A 77 -9.43 -11.50 2.93
CA GLU A 77 -8.11 -12.09 2.69
C GLU A 77 -8.22 -13.60 2.83
N GLY A 78 -7.77 -14.34 1.82
CA GLY A 78 -7.62 -15.79 1.93
C GLY A 78 -7.27 -16.51 0.63
N HIS A 79 -6.88 -17.76 0.77
CA HIS A 79 -6.28 -18.58 -0.28
C HIS A 79 -7.21 -19.70 -0.73
N ARG A 80 -7.09 -20.11 -1.99
CA ARG A 80 -7.81 -21.28 -2.52
C ARG A 80 -7.50 -22.51 -1.66
N PRO A 81 -8.42 -23.49 -1.53
CA PRO A 81 -8.17 -24.70 -0.74
C PRO A 81 -6.89 -25.48 -1.10
N SER A 82 -6.44 -25.39 -2.36
CA SER A 82 -5.20 -25.94 -2.90
C SER A 82 -3.93 -25.15 -2.56
N LEU A 83 -4.05 -23.95 -1.98
CA LEU A 83 -2.99 -22.99 -1.69
C LEU A 83 -2.18 -22.54 -2.94
N ALA A 84 -2.74 -22.69 -4.14
CA ALA A 84 -2.06 -22.35 -5.41
C ALA A 84 -1.85 -20.83 -5.60
N ASP A 85 -2.55 -19.99 -4.82
CA ASP A 85 -2.45 -18.54 -4.78
C ASP A 85 -1.82 -18.02 -3.47
N LEU A 86 -1.05 -18.87 -2.77
CA LEU A 86 -0.31 -18.53 -1.55
C LEU A 86 1.19 -18.44 -1.86
N PRO A 87 1.79 -17.23 -1.83
CA PRO A 87 3.23 -17.07 -1.92
C PRO A 87 3.98 -17.82 -0.81
N ASP A 88 5.12 -18.42 -1.16
CA ASP A 88 5.89 -19.26 -0.24
C ASP A 88 6.43 -18.50 0.96
N ASN A 89 6.89 -17.27 0.75
CA ASN A 89 7.35 -16.38 1.82
C ASN A 89 6.22 -16.02 2.80
N LYS A 90 5.02 -15.72 2.30
CA LYS A 90 3.82 -15.45 3.10
C LYS A 90 3.45 -16.67 3.96
N ARG A 91 3.46 -17.87 3.37
CA ARG A 91 3.22 -19.12 4.11
C ARG A 91 4.29 -19.33 5.18
N TRP A 92 5.56 -19.21 4.82
CA TRP A 92 6.69 -19.41 5.72
C TRP A 92 6.60 -18.49 6.95
N ARG A 93 6.33 -17.20 6.75
CA ARG A 93 6.17 -16.21 7.83
C ARG A 93 5.03 -16.55 8.78
N SER A 94 3.88 -16.95 8.23
CA SER A 94 2.72 -17.35 9.04
C SER A 94 3.00 -18.56 9.93
N MET A 95 3.76 -19.55 9.45
CA MET A 95 4.19 -20.70 10.26
C MET A 95 5.16 -20.26 11.37
N GLN A 96 6.11 -19.38 11.09
CA GLN A 96 7.00 -18.83 12.12
C GLN A 96 6.29 -17.96 13.16
N ALA A 97 5.17 -17.32 12.79
CA ALA A 97 4.30 -16.58 13.70
C ALA A 97 3.34 -17.48 14.51
N GLY A 98 3.42 -18.81 14.37
CA GLY A 98 2.56 -19.77 15.09
C GLY A 98 1.15 -19.92 14.54
N ALA A 99 0.85 -19.34 13.37
CA ALA A 99 -0.49 -19.30 12.77
C ALA A 99 -0.44 -19.65 11.27
N GLY A 100 0.05 -20.84 10.94
CA GLY A 100 0.37 -21.24 9.56
C GLY A 100 -0.84 -21.23 8.60
N ILE A 101 -0.77 -20.44 7.54
CA ILE A 101 -1.83 -20.36 6.52
C ILE A 101 -2.02 -21.74 5.86
N GLY A 102 -3.27 -22.22 5.91
CA GLY A 102 -3.66 -23.53 5.41
C GLY A 102 -3.59 -24.67 6.42
N ASP A 103 -3.01 -24.45 7.60
CA ASP A 103 -2.95 -25.43 8.69
C ASP A 103 -4.27 -25.41 9.49
N PRO A 104 -4.67 -26.53 10.14
CA PRO A 104 -5.93 -26.60 10.88
C PRO A 104 -5.85 -25.85 12.22
N GLY A 105 -6.83 -24.99 12.47
CA GLY A 105 -7.04 -24.30 13.75
C GLY A 105 -8.46 -24.46 14.30
N PRO A 106 -8.79 -23.79 15.42
CA PRO A 106 -10.11 -23.86 16.06
C PRO A 106 -11.30 -23.48 15.16
N CYS A 107 -11.05 -22.68 14.12
CA CYS A 107 -12.06 -22.17 13.19
C CYS A 107 -11.96 -22.79 11.78
N GLY A 108 -11.32 -23.97 11.65
CA GLY A 108 -11.00 -24.56 10.34
C GLY A 108 -9.58 -24.22 9.88
N ARG A 109 -9.29 -24.36 8.58
CA ARG A 109 -7.96 -24.05 8.03
C ARG A 109 -7.74 -22.54 7.91
N ILE A 110 -6.66 -22.07 8.53
CA ILE A 110 -6.32 -20.65 8.69
C ILE A 110 -6.25 -19.94 7.33
N LEU A 111 -7.02 -18.86 7.15
CA LEU A 111 -7.10 -18.04 5.93
C LEU A 111 -7.35 -18.84 4.62
N VAL A 112 -8.11 -19.94 4.70
CA VAL A 112 -8.53 -20.72 3.53
C VAL A 112 -9.99 -20.45 3.16
N ARG A 113 -10.24 -20.20 1.88
CA ARG A 113 -11.57 -19.90 1.33
C ARG A 113 -12.53 -21.06 1.58
N GLY A 114 -13.66 -20.74 2.22
CA GLY A 114 -14.74 -21.67 2.58
C GLY A 114 -14.69 -22.20 4.03
N GLU A 115 -13.65 -21.89 4.80
CA GLU A 115 -13.56 -22.29 6.21
C GLU A 115 -14.29 -21.30 7.14
N PRO A 116 -14.83 -21.74 8.30
CA PRO A 116 -15.57 -20.86 9.22
C PRO A 116 -14.80 -19.64 9.71
N GLY A 117 -13.50 -19.77 9.97
CA GLY A 117 -12.61 -18.69 10.39
C GLY A 117 -12.42 -17.64 9.30
N TRP A 118 -12.44 -18.06 8.04
CA TRP A 118 -12.20 -17.19 6.91
C TRP A 118 -13.41 -16.32 6.54
N ASP A 119 -14.64 -16.68 6.93
CA ASP A 119 -15.80 -15.91 6.50
C ASP A 119 -16.00 -14.61 7.30
N ILE A 120 -16.77 -13.68 6.72
CA ILE A 120 -17.12 -12.39 7.33
C ILE A 120 -17.96 -12.62 8.59
N ILE A 121 -17.72 -11.82 9.63
CA ILE A 121 -18.46 -11.93 10.89
C ILE A 121 -19.96 -11.62 10.71
N PRO A 122 -20.87 -12.28 11.46
CA PRO A 122 -22.32 -12.07 11.34
C PRO A 122 -22.76 -10.62 11.51
N GLU A 123 -22.07 -9.83 12.34
CA GLU A 123 -22.38 -8.43 12.65
C GLU A 123 -22.33 -7.50 11.42
N LEU A 124 -21.52 -7.85 10.41
CA LEU A 124 -21.26 -7.04 9.20
C LEU A 124 -21.52 -7.82 7.90
N TYR A 125 -22.27 -8.91 7.96
CA TYR A 125 -22.38 -9.86 6.85
C TYR A 125 -22.95 -9.22 5.55
N PRO A 126 -22.47 -9.64 4.36
CA PRO A 126 -22.94 -9.10 3.08
C PRO A 126 -24.41 -9.43 2.78
N LEU A 127 -25.10 -8.52 2.11
CA LEU A 127 -26.36 -8.82 1.41
C LEU A 127 -26.08 -9.45 0.04
N SER A 128 -27.05 -10.16 -0.53
CA SER A 128 -26.89 -10.88 -1.80
C SER A 128 -26.61 -9.99 -3.03
N ALA A 129 -26.85 -8.68 -2.95
CA ALA A 129 -26.57 -7.69 -3.99
C ALA A 129 -25.22 -6.98 -3.82
N GLU A 130 -24.50 -7.24 -2.71
CA GLU A 130 -23.23 -6.61 -2.37
C GLU A 130 -22.06 -7.44 -2.91
N ASP A 131 -21.08 -6.76 -3.50
CA ASP A 131 -19.94 -7.43 -4.13
C ASP A 131 -18.96 -7.91 -3.04
N VAL A 132 -18.43 -9.13 -3.16
CA VAL A 132 -17.43 -9.69 -2.23
C VAL A 132 -16.16 -10.10 -2.97
N VAL A 133 -15.03 -9.52 -2.56
CA VAL A 133 -13.71 -9.68 -3.19
C VAL A 133 -12.81 -10.57 -2.33
N ASP A 134 -12.53 -11.78 -2.84
CA ASP A 134 -11.65 -12.74 -2.18
C ASP A 134 -10.18 -12.53 -2.64
N LYS A 135 -9.38 -11.83 -1.85
CA LYS A 135 -8.01 -11.40 -2.20
C LYS A 135 -6.92 -12.32 -1.61
N PRO A 136 -5.88 -12.69 -2.38
CA PRO A 136 -4.74 -13.44 -1.84
C PRO A 136 -3.67 -12.54 -1.18
N GLY A 137 -3.66 -11.24 -1.50
CA GLY A 137 -2.74 -10.24 -0.96
C GLY A 137 -3.33 -9.36 0.15
N LYS A 138 -2.54 -8.40 0.64
CA LYS A 138 -2.96 -7.38 1.61
C LYS A 138 -3.77 -6.29 0.93
N GLY A 139 -3.27 -5.76 -0.19
CA GLY A 139 -3.97 -4.85 -1.08
C GLY A 139 -5.11 -5.54 -1.83
N SER A 140 -6.28 -4.91 -1.84
CA SER A 140 -7.51 -5.48 -2.42
C SER A 140 -7.57 -5.38 -3.94
N PHE A 141 -6.64 -4.68 -4.59
CA PHE A 141 -6.53 -4.60 -6.05
C PHE A 141 -5.59 -5.67 -6.63
N CYS A 142 -4.69 -6.24 -5.84
CA CYS A 142 -3.69 -7.19 -6.32
C CYS A 142 -4.31 -8.57 -6.59
N ALA A 143 -4.30 -8.98 -7.87
CA ALA A 143 -4.87 -10.23 -8.37
C ALA A 143 -6.38 -10.43 -8.09
N THR A 144 -7.17 -9.36 -8.16
CA THR A 144 -8.63 -9.36 -7.98
C THR A 144 -9.38 -8.70 -9.14
N ASP A 145 -10.72 -8.76 -9.09
CA ASP A 145 -11.66 -8.04 -9.95
C ASP A 145 -12.11 -6.68 -9.38
N LEU A 146 -11.56 -6.20 -8.24
CA LEU A 146 -12.03 -4.98 -7.55
C LEU A 146 -12.02 -3.73 -8.45
N ASP A 147 -10.92 -3.49 -9.18
CA ASP A 147 -10.82 -2.34 -10.07
C ASP A 147 -11.85 -2.38 -11.22
N LEU A 148 -12.14 -3.59 -11.71
CA LEU A 148 -13.16 -3.80 -12.74
C LEU A 148 -14.57 -3.58 -12.16
N ILE A 149 -14.83 -4.07 -10.94
CA ILE A 149 -16.09 -3.86 -10.19
C ILE A 149 -16.36 -2.37 -9.99
N LEU A 150 -15.35 -1.60 -9.58
CA LEU A 150 -15.43 -0.16 -9.36
C LEU A 150 -15.62 0.63 -10.67
N ARG A 151 -14.74 0.41 -11.67
CA ARG A 151 -14.82 1.14 -12.95
C ARG A 151 -16.09 0.84 -13.75
N SER A 152 -16.55 -0.41 -13.77
CA SER A 152 -17.79 -0.78 -14.47
C SER A 152 -19.05 -0.14 -13.89
N ARG A 153 -18.99 0.28 -12.61
CA ARG A 153 -20.06 0.99 -11.90
C ARG A 153 -19.86 2.52 -11.86
N GLY A 154 -18.81 3.04 -12.49
CA GLY A 154 -18.52 4.48 -12.49
C GLY A 154 -18.08 5.04 -11.13
N ILE A 155 -17.68 4.18 -10.17
CA ILE A 155 -17.24 4.61 -8.84
C ILE A 155 -15.98 5.46 -8.96
N LYS A 156 -15.97 6.61 -8.27
CA LYS A 156 -14.85 7.54 -8.18
C LYS A 156 -14.37 7.73 -6.75
N ARG A 157 -15.25 7.48 -5.77
CA ARG A 157 -15.02 7.71 -4.35
C ARG A 157 -15.07 6.40 -3.57
N ILE A 158 -14.15 6.23 -2.64
CA ILE A 158 -14.10 5.04 -1.78
C ILE A 158 -14.04 5.48 -0.32
N ILE A 159 -15.00 4.98 0.48
CA ILE A 159 -14.97 5.06 1.93
C ILE A 159 -14.44 3.72 2.45
N LEU A 160 -13.33 3.73 3.19
CA LEU A 160 -12.63 2.54 3.65
C LEU A 160 -12.80 2.36 5.16
N GLY A 161 -13.23 1.15 5.55
CA GLY A 161 -13.29 0.70 6.93
C GLY A 161 -12.82 -0.74 7.04
N GLY A 162 -12.50 -1.21 8.25
CA GLY A 162 -12.11 -2.59 8.51
C GLY A 162 -10.70 -2.76 9.10
N ILE A 163 -10.07 -3.91 8.84
CA ILE A 163 -8.86 -4.34 9.56
C ILE A 163 -7.80 -5.01 8.66
N THR A 164 -6.50 -5.00 9.02
CA THR A 164 -5.91 -4.05 9.97
C THR A 164 -5.65 -2.71 9.28
N THR A 165 -5.73 -1.64 10.08
CA THR A 165 -5.57 -0.24 9.62
C THR A 165 -4.27 -0.07 8.87
N ASP A 166 -3.18 -0.59 9.43
CA ASP A 166 -1.81 -0.46 8.94
C ASP A 166 -1.42 -1.46 7.85
N VAL A 167 -2.16 -2.57 7.67
CA VAL A 167 -1.86 -3.61 6.66
C VAL A 167 -2.86 -3.56 5.51
N CYS A 168 -4.00 -4.27 5.61
CA CYS A 168 -4.92 -4.46 4.48
C CYS A 168 -5.63 -3.16 4.07
N VAL A 169 -6.07 -2.37 5.06
CA VAL A 169 -6.77 -1.11 4.82
C VAL A 169 -5.83 -0.10 4.16
N HIS A 170 -4.66 0.18 4.76
CA HIS A 170 -3.76 1.18 4.20
C HIS A 170 -3.16 0.77 2.85
N THR A 171 -2.87 -0.52 2.61
CA THR A 171 -2.41 -0.98 1.28
C THR A 171 -3.50 -0.78 0.23
N THR A 172 -4.76 -1.16 0.53
CA THR A 172 -5.90 -0.94 -0.37
C THR A 172 -6.13 0.56 -0.64
N MET A 173 -6.00 1.41 0.37
CA MET A 173 -6.11 2.88 0.22
C MET A 173 -5.03 3.45 -0.71
N ARG A 174 -3.78 2.97 -0.58
CA ARG A 174 -2.66 3.40 -1.44
C ARG A 174 -2.88 2.97 -2.89
N GLU A 175 -3.26 1.71 -3.10
CA GLU A 175 -3.60 1.19 -4.44
C GLU A 175 -4.74 1.97 -5.09
N ALA A 176 -5.79 2.33 -4.33
CA ALA A 176 -6.92 3.13 -4.80
C ALA A 176 -6.52 4.58 -5.14
N ASN A 177 -5.80 5.24 -4.24
CA ASN A 177 -5.29 6.60 -4.43
C ASN A 177 -4.43 6.71 -5.71
N ASP A 178 -3.53 5.76 -5.94
CA ASP A 178 -2.66 5.76 -7.11
C ASP A 178 -3.44 5.56 -8.42
N ARG A 179 -4.53 4.79 -8.39
CA ARG A 179 -5.50 4.66 -9.48
C ARG A 179 -6.40 5.89 -9.68
N GLY A 180 -6.28 6.89 -8.80
CA GLY A 180 -7.05 8.14 -8.88
C GLY A 180 -8.40 8.13 -8.19
N TYR A 181 -8.75 7.08 -7.44
CA TYR A 181 -9.96 7.07 -6.60
C TYR A 181 -9.78 8.05 -5.43
N GLU A 182 -10.81 8.84 -5.16
CA GLU A 182 -10.84 9.80 -4.05
C GLU A 182 -11.24 9.07 -2.76
N CYS A 183 -10.30 8.95 -1.82
CA CYS A 183 -10.39 8.01 -0.70
C CYS A 183 -10.66 8.71 0.64
N LEU A 184 -11.53 8.10 1.47
CA LEU A 184 -11.81 8.49 2.85
C LEU A 184 -11.61 7.30 3.78
N LEU A 185 -10.72 7.42 4.77
CA LEU A 185 -10.50 6.42 5.81
C LEU A 185 -11.38 6.70 7.04
N LEU A 186 -12.09 5.70 7.54
CA LEU A 186 -12.85 5.79 8.79
C LEU A 186 -11.92 5.60 9.99
N GLU A 187 -11.71 6.65 10.80
CA GLU A 187 -10.79 6.65 11.94
C GLU A 187 -11.19 5.60 13.00
N ASP A 188 -12.43 5.66 13.48
CA ASP A 188 -13.08 4.74 14.41
C ASP A 188 -13.74 3.52 13.73
N GLY A 189 -13.81 3.53 12.39
CA GLY A 189 -14.18 2.38 11.58
C GLY A 189 -13.01 1.44 11.25
N CYS A 190 -11.82 1.67 11.81
CA CYS A 190 -10.66 0.81 11.63
C CYS A 190 -10.01 0.39 12.95
N GLY A 191 -9.31 -0.75 12.95
CA GLY A 191 -8.51 -1.24 14.08
C GLY A 191 -7.21 -1.90 13.62
N ALA A 192 -6.24 -2.13 14.50
CA ALA A 192 -4.99 -2.83 14.15
C ALA A 192 -4.45 -3.65 15.33
N THR A 193 -3.45 -4.50 15.07
CA THR A 193 -2.79 -5.32 16.10
C THR A 193 -1.92 -4.52 17.08
N ASP A 194 -1.63 -3.26 16.76
CA ASP A 194 -0.93 -2.30 17.61
C ASP A 194 -1.56 -0.90 17.47
N ALA A 195 -1.78 -0.21 18.58
CA ALA A 195 -2.44 1.09 18.61
C ALA A 195 -1.57 2.23 18.07
N GLY A 196 -0.24 2.13 18.21
CA GLY A 196 0.72 3.07 17.65
C GLY A 196 0.75 3.00 16.13
N ASN A 197 0.76 1.79 15.56
CA ASN A 197 0.64 1.56 14.12
C ASN A 197 -0.69 2.07 13.57
N HIS A 198 -1.82 1.84 14.25
CA HIS A 198 -3.12 2.39 13.86
C HIS A 198 -3.09 3.94 13.79
N ALA A 199 -2.61 4.60 14.86
CA ALA A 199 -2.53 6.05 14.90
C ALA A 199 -1.55 6.63 13.85
N ALA A 200 -0.41 5.97 13.64
CA ALA A 200 0.57 6.37 12.62
C ALA A 200 0.01 6.20 11.20
N ALA A 201 -0.71 5.10 10.92
CA ALA A 201 -1.35 4.87 9.63
C ALA A 201 -2.39 5.94 9.30
N ILE A 202 -3.21 6.36 10.28
CA ILE A 202 -4.14 7.49 10.12
C ILE A 202 -3.37 8.80 9.85
N LYS A 203 -2.34 9.12 10.65
CA LYS A 203 -1.57 10.36 10.48
C LYS A 203 -0.83 10.43 9.13
N MET A 204 -0.37 9.30 8.59
CA MET A 204 0.25 9.21 7.26
C MET A 204 -0.70 9.65 6.14
N VAL A 205 -2.01 9.48 6.27
CA VAL A 205 -3.00 9.96 5.28
C VAL A 205 -2.96 11.48 5.15
N HIS A 206 -2.84 12.21 6.26
CA HIS A 206 -2.98 13.68 6.33
C HIS A 206 -1.80 14.44 5.72
N MET A 207 -0.64 13.82 5.60
CA MET A 207 0.59 14.50 5.22
C MET A 207 0.51 15.05 3.80
N GLN A 208 1.28 16.12 3.51
CA GLN A 208 1.31 16.78 2.21
C GLN A 208 -0.11 17.15 1.69
N HIS A 209 -0.95 17.69 2.59
CA HIS A 209 -2.36 18.04 2.35
C HIS A 209 -3.27 16.87 1.94
N GLY A 210 -2.96 15.65 2.37
CA GLY A 210 -3.80 14.48 2.15
C GLY A 210 -3.22 13.53 1.11
N VAL A 211 -1.96 13.13 1.23
CA VAL A 211 -1.21 12.36 0.21
C VAL A 211 -1.91 11.06 -0.24
N PHE A 212 -2.77 10.49 0.60
CA PHE A 212 -3.61 9.32 0.28
C PHE A 212 -5.12 9.58 0.24
N GLY A 213 -5.56 10.82 0.47
CA GLY A 213 -6.97 11.20 0.60
C GLY A 213 -7.24 11.90 1.94
N ALA A 214 -8.39 11.61 2.54
CA ALA A 214 -8.82 12.18 3.82
C ALA A 214 -9.20 11.11 4.85
N THR A 215 -9.48 11.53 6.09
CA THR A 215 -10.02 10.70 7.18
C THR A 215 -11.23 11.38 7.83
N ALA A 216 -12.15 10.59 8.39
CA ALA A 216 -13.29 11.09 9.18
C ALA A 216 -13.77 10.03 10.17
N THR A 217 -14.67 10.38 11.10
CA THR A 217 -15.35 9.41 11.95
C THR A 217 -16.56 8.78 11.23
N CYS A 218 -16.96 7.59 11.68
CA CYS A 218 -18.17 6.90 11.25
C CYS A 218 -19.41 7.79 11.38
N ASP A 219 -19.60 8.47 12.52
CA ASP A 219 -20.72 9.41 12.73
C ASP A 219 -20.76 10.55 11.70
N ALA A 220 -19.60 11.12 11.35
CA ALA A 220 -19.51 12.19 10.35
C ALA A 220 -19.87 11.69 8.94
N VAL A 221 -19.57 10.43 8.64
CA VAL A 221 -19.96 9.78 7.38
C VAL A 221 -21.45 9.44 7.37
N CYS A 222 -22.00 8.85 8.44
CA CYS A 222 -23.45 8.62 8.58
C CYS A 222 -24.25 9.89 8.31
N ALA A 223 -23.89 11.01 8.96
CA ALA A 223 -24.55 12.30 8.76
C ALA A 223 -24.47 12.84 7.32
N ALA A 224 -23.40 12.53 6.58
CA ALA A 224 -23.25 12.91 5.17
C ALA A 224 -24.03 12.00 4.20
N LEU A 225 -24.16 10.71 4.54
CA LEU A 225 -24.92 9.71 3.78
C LEU A 225 -26.44 9.88 3.95
N ASP A 226 -26.90 10.17 5.16
CA ASP A 226 -28.32 10.46 5.45
C ASP A 226 -28.83 11.71 4.71
N ALA A 227 -27.93 12.60 4.30
CA ALA A 227 -28.23 13.79 3.51
C ALA A 227 -28.30 13.54 1.98
N LEU A 228 -28.09 12.31 1.50
CA LEU A 228 -28.11 11.98 0.07
C LEU A 228 -29.54 11.74 -0.48
N PRO A 229 -29.83 12.13 -1.74
CA PRO A 229 -31.06 11.72 -2.41
C PRO A 229 -31.09 10.21 -2.69
N ARG A 230 -32.22 9.54 -2.42
CA ARG A 230 -32.38 8.09 -2.61
C ARG A 230 -32.70 7.70 -4.06
N VAL A 231 -32.18 6.55 -4.51
CA VAL A 231 -32.38 6.00 -5.87
C VAL A 231 -32.70 4.47 -5.79
N PRO A 232 -33.58 3.90 -6.65
CA PRO A 232 -33.87 2.45 -6.69
C PRO A 232 -32.86 1.61 -7.53
N ASP A 233 -32.73 0.30 -7.25
CA ASP A 233 -31.60 -0.58 -7.64
C ASP A 233 -31.95 -1.73 -8.65
N ALA A 234 -30.93 -2.30 -9.33
CA ALA A 234 -30.99 -3.48 -10.23
C ALA A 234 -29.59 -4.15 -10.50
N SER A 235 -29.54 -5.45 -10.86
CA SER A 235 -28.31 -6.31 -10.95
C SER A 235 -28.30 -7.31 -12.15
N ALA A 236 -27.44 -8.34 -12.39
CA ALA A 236 -26.46 -9.11 -11.58
C ALA A 236 -25.55 -10.08 -12.45
N LEU A 237 -24.49 -10.69 -11.86
CA LEU A 237 -23.71 -11.93 -12.30
C LEU A 237 -22.82 -11.81 -13.60
N VAL A 238 -21.83 -12.66 -13.97
CA VAL A 238 -21.14 -13.89 -13.42
C VAL A 238 -19.63 -14.00 -13.85
N ARG A 239 -18.94 -15.17 -13.73
CA ARG A 239 -17.47 -15.42 -13.90
C ARG A 239 -17.10 -16.71 -14.71
N THR A 240 -15.79 -17.01 -14.95
CA THR A 240 -15.05 -18.31 -14.62
C THR A 240 -13.55 -18.35 -15.11
N THR A 241 -12.72 -19.29 -14.58
CA THR A 241 -11.23 -19.33 -14.48
C THR A 241 -10.54 -20.60 -15.08
N MET A 242 -9.19 -20.70 -15.13
CA MET A 242 -8.36 -21.95 -15.06
C MET A 242 -6.87 -21.68 -14.61
N THR A 243 -6.03 -22.72 -14.38
CA THR A 243 -4.81 -22.72 -13.49
C THR A 243 -3.56 -23.52 -13.97
N ALA A 244 -2.33 -23.23 -13.48
CA ALA A 244 -1.20 -24.18 -13.19
C ALA A 244 0.06 -23.49 -12.56
N GLY A 245 1.05 -24.25 -12.01
CA GLY A 245 2.35 -23.71 -11.46
C GLY A 245 3.42 -24.78 -11.07
N LEU A 246 4.63 -24.40 -10.57
CA LEU A 246 5.66 -25.27 -9.92
C LEU A 246 6.80 -24.47 -9.19
N LYS A 247 7.79 -25.11 -8.49
CA LYS A 247 8.79 -24.48 -7.55
C LYS A 247 10.27 -24.95 -7.64
N SER A 248 11.26 -24.13 -7.20
CA SER A 248 12.54 -24.49 -6.47
C SER A 248 13.44 -23.24 -6.11
N SER A 249 14.76 -23.32 -5.84
CA SER A 249 15.40 -23.57 -4.52
C SER A 249 16.84 -22.96 -4.35
N HIS A 250 17.35 -22.82 -3.10
CA HIS A 250 18.76 -22.58 -2.64
C HIS A 250 19.44 -21.18 -2.72
N ALA A 251 19.55 -20.48 -1.57
CA ALA A 251 20.14 -19.14 -1.31
C ALA A 251 21.67 -18.98 -1.58
N ALA A 252 22.14 -17.73 -1.73
CA ALA A 252 23.54 -17.35 -2.02
C ALA A 252 24.01 -15.96 -1.49
N GLY A 253 23.28 -15.34 -0.57
CA GLY A 253 23.71 -14.16 0.21
C GLY A 253 22.80 -13.98 1.42
N GLU A 254 23.34 -13.56 2.58
CA GLU A 254 22.59 -13.51 3.86
C GLU A 254 22.98 -12.28 4.70
N VAL A 255 21.96 -11.57 5.19
CA VAL A 255 22.07 -10.50 6.20
C VAL A 255 21.56 -11.05 7.53
N ALA A 256 22.46 -11.63 8.32
CA ALA A 256 22.13 -12.26 9.60
C ALA A 256 21.61 -11.28 10.67
N SER A 257 21.90 -9.98 10.53
CA SER A 257 21.40 -8.91 11.41
C SER A 257 20.01 -8.38 11.02
N ALA A 258 19.41 -8.89 9.94
CA ALA A 258 18.12 -8.41 9.48
C ALA A 258 17.02 -8.64 10.52
N LYS A 259 16.07 -7.71 10.57
CA LYS A 259 14.87 -7.80 11.40
C LYS A 259 13.68 -8.21 10.52
N PRO A 260 12.75 -9.03 11.02
CA PRO A 260 12.69 -9.56 12.38
C PRO A 260 13.58 -10.80 12.62
N TYR A 261 14.20 -11.35 11.57
CA TYR A 261 15.09 -12.50 11.57
C TYR A 261 15.98 -12.45 10.30
N PRO A 262 17.03 -13.29 10.17
CA PRO A 262 17.94 -13.26 9.02
C PRO A 262 17.24 -13.25 7.66
N PHE A 263 17.73 -12.42 6.75
CA PHE A 263 17.24 -12.30 5.38
C PHE A 263 18.28 -12.88 4.41
N ALA A 264 17.86 -13.75 3.49
CA ALA A 264 18.74 -14.32 2.49
C ALA A 264 18.13 -14.24 1.09
N TRP A 265 18.97 -14.11 0.07
CA TRP A 265 18.57 -14.08 -1.35
C TRP A 265 19.48 -14.98 -2.19
N ARG A 266 19.16 -15.14 -3.48
CA ARG A 266 20.02 -15.86 -4.46
C ARG A 266 20.73 -14.90 -5.40
N VAL A 267 21.97 -15.24 -5.75
CA VAL A 267 22.73 -14.59 -6.81
C VAL A 267 21.95 -14.77 -8.12
N GLY A 268 21.70 -13.66 -8.81
CA GLY A 268 20.87 -13.64 -10.02
C GLY A 268 19.35 -13.57 -9.78
N GLU A 269 18.83 -13.83 -8.57
CA GLU A 269 17.39 -13.69 -8.26
C GLU A 269 17.09 -12.47 -7.36
N CYS A 270 18.04 -11.55 -7.17
CA CYS A 270 17.86 -10.36 -6.35
C CYS A 270 18.07 -9.09 -7.18
N ALA A 271 17.30 -8.02 -6.92
CA ALA A 271 17.47 -6.72 -7.55
C ALA A 271 17.43 -5.57 -6.53
N LEU A 272 18.17 -4.50 -6.83
CA LEU A 272 18.13 -3.24 -6.09
C LEU A 272 17.07 -2.31 -6.70
N VAL A 273 16.09 -1.91 -5.90
CA VAL A 273 15.10 -0.89 -6.27
C VAL A 273 15.46 0.42 -5.58
N MET A 274 15.72 1.45 -6.38
CA MET A 274 16.07 2.80 -5.96
C MET A 274 14.88 3.72 -6.20
N VAL A 275 14.10 3.95 -5.15
CA VAL A 275 12.82 4.64 -5.23
C VAL A 275 13.00 6.16 -5.14
N ASP A 276 12.73 6.84 -6.25
CA ASP A 276 12.45 8.27 -6.30
C ASP A 276 13.53 9.17 -5.69
N TRP A 277 14.82 8.86 -5.92
CA TRP A 277 15.95 9.73 -5.57
C TRP A 277 16.05 10.97 -6.47
N GLN A 278 14.97 11.76 -6.52
CA GLN A 278 14.74 12.85 -7.44
C GLN A 278 15.17 14.19 -6.86
N ARG A 279 15.66 15.09 -7.72
CA ARG A 279 16.06 16.45 -7.33
C ARG A 279 14.88 17.25 -6.76
N ASP A 280 13.69 17.07 -7.33
CA ASP A 280 12.42 17.60 -6.83
C ASP A 280 12.17 17.23 -5.36
N PHE A 281 12.66 16.10 -4.86
CA PHE A 281 12.49 15.71 -3.46
C PHE A 281 13.69 16.04 -2.57
N CYS A 282 14.92 15.99 -3.12
CA CYS A 282 16.16 16.00 -2.34
C CYS A 282 17.04 17.24 -2.49
N ASP A 283 16.85 18.09 -3.50
CA ASP A 283 17.59 19.34 -3.66
C ASP A 283 16.89 20.49 -2.90
N ASP A 284 17.69 21.46 -2.46
CA ASP A 284 17.15 22.74 -2.00
C ASP A 284 16.52 23.49 -3.19
N GLY A 285 15.39 24.16 -2.96
CA GLY A 285 14.50 24.62 -4.03
C GLY A 285 13.81 23.49 -4.82
N GLY A 286 13.94 22.23 -4.45
CA GLY A 286 13.10 21.15 -5.00
C GLY A 286 11.63 21.31 -4.57
N PHE A 287 10.71 20.66 -5.29
CA PHE A 287 9.30 20.55 -4.89
C PHE A 287 9.08 20.19 -3.40
N GLY A 288 9.86 19.26 -2.85
CA GLY A 288 9.84 18.90 -1.43
C GLY A 288 10.12 20.07 -0.50
N ALA A 289 11.09 20.92 -0.83
CA ALA A 289 11.40 22.15 -0.10
C ALA A 289 10.30 23.21 -0.28
N SER A 290 9.71 23.29 -1.49
CA SER A 290 8.60 24.23 -1.77
C SER A 290 7.33 23.95 -0.96
N LEU A 291 7.13 22.70 -0.51
CA LEU A 291 6.09 22.30 0.44
C LEU A 291 6.45 22.59 1.92
N GLY A 292 7.61 23.18 2.20
CA GLY A 292 8.09 23.49 3.55
C GLY A 292 8.73 22.32 4.31
N ASN A 293 9.13 21.24 3.63
CA ASN A 293 9.79 20.10 4.28
C ASN A 293 11.31 20.32 4.42
N ASP A 294 11.92 19.70 5.45
CA ASP A 294 13.37 19.62 5.57
C ASP A 294 13.96 18.58 4.59
N VAL A 295 14.34 19.04 3.40
CA VAL A 295 15.05 18.22 2.40
C VAL A 295 16.47 17.82 2.84
N THR A 296 17.08 18.52 3.81
CA THR A 296 18.42 18.16 4.30
C THR A 296 18.43 16.81 4.99
N SER A 297 17.31 16.41 5.59
CA SER A 297 17.14 15.08 6.17
C SER A 297 17.25 14.00 5.08
N LEU A 298 16.54 14.13 3.95
CA LEU A 298 16.65 13.15 2.85
C LEU A 298 18.07 13.02 2.30
N ARG A 299 18.82 14.13 2.17
CA ARG A 299 20.21 14.10 1.69
C ARG A 299 21.15 13.29 2.59
N ARG A 300 20.86 13.14 3.90
CA ARG A 300 21.70 12.36 4.83
C ARG A 300 21.75 10.87 4.51
N ALA A 301 20.74 10.34 3.82
CA ALA A 301 20.69 8.94 3.40
C ALA A 301 21.37 8.68 2.03
N ILE A 302 21.64 9.72 1.22
CA ILE A 302 22.32 9.59 -0.09
C ILE A 302 23.69 8.86 0.03
N PRO A 303 24.58 9.18 1.00
CA PRO A 303 25.85 8.46 1.15
C PRO A 303 25.69 6.97 1.47
N ALA A 304 24.60 6.56 2.12
CA ALA A 304 24.30 5.15 2.38
C ALA A 304 23.74 4.46 1.14
N ALA A 305 22.76 5.09 0.46
CA ALA A 305 22.22 4.60 -0.80
C ALA A 305 23.31 4.45 -1.88
N SER A 306 24.26 5.39 -1.95
CA SER A 306 25.39 5.32 -2.88
C SER A 306 26.32 4.12 -2.61
N ARG A 307 26.54 3.76 -1.33
CA ARG A 307 27.30 2.53 -0.97
C ARG A 307 26.56 1.26 -1.39
N VAL A 308 25.25 1.20 -1.19
CA VAL A 308 24.41 0.04 -1.61
C VAL A 308 24.41 -0.07 -3.14
N LEU A 309 24.22 1.04 -3.86
CA LEU A 309 24.26 1.11 -5.32
C LEU A 309 25.61 0.65 -5.88
N ALA A 310 26.72 1.14 -5.33
CA ALA A 310 28.06 0.73 -5.74
C ALA A 310 28.32 -0.78 -5.49
N ALA A 311 27.81 -1.32 -4.38
CA ALA A 311 27.92 -2.75 -4.08
C ALA A 311 27.05 -3.62 -5.01
N ALA A 312 25.81 -3.21 -5.26
CA ALA A 312 24.90 -3.89 -6.20
C ALA A 312 25.48 -3.94 -7.62
N ARG A 313 25.96 -2.79 -8.13
CA ARG A 313 26.67 -2.69 -9.42
C ARG A 313 27.89 -3.63 -9.48
N LYS A 314 28.72 -3.64 -8.43
CA LYS A 314 29.89 -4.52 -8.35
C LYS A 314 29.53 -6.00 -8.33
N ALA A 315 28.41 -6.36 -7.70
CA ALA A 315 27.88 -7.72 -7.65
C ALA A 315 27.14 -8.17 -8.94
N GLY A 316 26.99 -7.28 -9.93
CA GLY A 316 26.18 -7.55 -11.13
C GLY A 316 24.68 -7.67 -10.84
N MET A 317 24.23 -7.17 -9.69
CA MET A 317 22.82 -7.17 -9.30
C MET A 317 22.05 -6.17 -10.18
N PRO A 318 20.90 -6.56 -10.79
CA PRO A 318 20.04 -5.62 -11.51
C PRO A 318 19.66 -4.42 -10.65
N VAL A 319 19.85 -3.22 -11.19
CA VAL A 319 19.47 -1.94 -10.56
C VAL A 319 18.30 -1.34 -11.31
N ILE A 320 17.24 -1.02 -10.59
CA ILE A 320 16.03 -0.40 -11.11
C ILE A 320 15.78 0.89 -10.33
N HIS A 321 15.82 2.02 -11.03
CA HIS A 321 15.45 3.33 -10.50
C HIS A 321 13.99 3.61 -10.78
N THR A 322 13.29 4.27 -9.86
CA THR A 322 11.95 4.80 -10.11
C THR A 322 11.93 6.32 -10.04
N LEU A 323 11.02 6.93 -10.79
CA LEU A 323 10.73 8.35 -10.80
C LEU A 323 9.22 8.52 -10.69
N GLU A 324 8.72 9.18 -9.66
CA GLU A 324 7.36 9.72 -9.71
C GLU A 324 7.34 10.83 -10.77
N ALA A 325 6.54 10.64 -11.82
CA ALA A 325 6.53 11.51 -12.99
C ALA A 325 5.22 11.39 -13.78
N HIS A 326 4.81 12.50 -14.38
CA HIS A 326 3.67 12.61 -15.27
C HIS A 326 4.09 12.95 -16.69
N ALA A 327 3.28 12.57 -17.67
CA ALA A 327 3.42 12.98 -19.06
C ALA A 327 3.44 14.53 -19.18
N PRO A 328 4.14 15.12 -20.16
CA PRO A 328 4.22 16.58 -20.34
C PRO A 328 2.88 17.32 -20.52
N ASP A 329 1.81 16.60 -20.86
CA ASP A 329 0.43 17.07 -21.01
C ASP A 329 -0.47 16.73 -19.81
N LEU A 330 0.08 16.08 -18.77
CA LEU A 330 -0.60 15.59 -17.56
C LEU A 330 -1.74 14.57 -17.84
N SER A 331 -1.75 13.92 -19.00
CA SER A 331 -2.77 12.93 -19.39
C SER A 331 -2.85 11.70 -18.46
N ASP A 332 -1.77 11.42 -17.73
CA ASP A 332 -1.65 10.35 -16.72
C ASP A 332 -1.75 10.87 -15.27
N CYS A 333 -2.12 12.14 -15.05
CA CYS A 333 -2.29 12.73 -13.73
C CYS A 333 -3.77 12.72 -13.29
N PRO A 334 -4.17 11.91 -12.29
CA PRO A 334 -5.56 11.87 -11.86
C PRO A 334 -6.02 13.23 -11.29
N PRO A 335 -7.26 13.68 -11.58
CA PRO A 335 -7.80 14.94 -11.06
C PRO A 335 -7.73 15.05 -9.53
N ALA A 336 -8.00 13.97 -8.80
CA ALA A 336 -7.84 13.93 -7.34
C ALA A 336 -6.41 14.19 -6.87
N LYS A 337 -5.39 13.75 -7.64
CA LYS A 337 -3.97 13.98 -7.33
C LYS A 337 -3.58 15.43 -7.58
N LYS A 338 -3.94 15.99 -8.74
CA LYS A 338 -3.70 17.42 -9.08
C LYS A 338 -4.47 18.38 -8.15
N ALA A 339 -5.64 18.00 -7.65
CA ALA A 339 -6.39 18.83 -6.69
C ALA A 339 -5.71 18.91 -5.32
N ARG A 340 -5.18 17.78 -4.81
CA ARG A 340 -4.45 17.73 -3.53
C ARG A 340 -3.03 18.32 -3.63
N CYS A 341 -2.44 18.28 -4.83
CA CYS A 341 -1.19 18.95 -5.13
C CYS A 341 -1.31 19.85 -6.39
N PRO A 342 -1.81 21.09 -6.25
CA PRO A 342 -1.98 22.02 -7.37
C PRO A 342 -0.67 22.35 -8.11
N ALA A 343 0.49 22.17 -7.47
CA ALA A 343 1.81 22.43 -8.05
C ALA A 343 2.20 21.47 -9.19
N ILE A 344 1.61 20.27 -9.30
CA ILE A 344 2.00 19.27 -10.33
C ILE A 344 1.88 19.87 -11.73
N GLY A 345 2.96 19.91 -12.49
CA GLY A 345 3.02 20.49 -13.83
C GLY A 345 3.16 22.02 -13.89
N GLU A 346 3.18 22.71 -12.74
CA GLU A 346 3.48 24.15 -12.66
C GLU A 346 4.98 24.39 -12.44
N ILE A 347 5.46 25.57 -12.81
CA ILE A 347 6.78 26.08 -12.38
C ILE A 347 6.57 26.84 -11.07
N VAL A 348 7.19 26.39 -9.98
CA VAL A 348 6.98 26.96 -8.64
C VAL A 348 8.05 28.02 -8.35
N VAL A 349 7.66 29.12 -7.67
CA VAL A 349 8.59 30.17 -7.23
C VAL A 349 9.51 29.62 -6.15
N GLY A 350 10.83 29.80 -6.34
CA GLY A 350 11.84 29.13 -5.51
C GLY A 350 12.05 27.65 -5.86
N GLY A 351 11.35 27.15 -6.89
CA GLY A 351 11.56 25.84 -7.49
C GLY A 351 12.89 25.73 -8.25
N ILE A 352 13.24 24.52 -8.67
CA ILE A 352 14.34 24.28 -9.62
C ILE A 352 14.06 25.05 -10.92
N GLU A 353 15.01 25.88 -11.34
CA GLU A 353 14.80 26.88 -12.40
C GLU A 353 14.24 26.27 -13.69
N GLY A 354 13.12 26.84 -14.17
CA GLY A 354 12.43 26.41 -15.38
C GLY A 354 11.72 25.05 -15.32
N SER A 355 11.88 24.29 -14.23
CA SER A 355 11.36 22.93 -14.10
C SER A 355 9.88 22.91 -13.71
N ARG A 356 9.06 22.16 -14.45
CA ARG A 356 7.70 21.81 -14.00
C ARG A 356 7.72 20.67 -13.01
N VAL A 357 7.03 20.83 -11.88
CA VAL A 357 7.00 19.85 -10.78
C VAL A 357 6.44 18.50 -11.24
N LEU A 358 7.17 17.41 -10.95
CA LEU A 358 6.78 16.03 -11.28
C LEU A 358 6.46 15.77 -12.76
N VAL A 359 6.94 16.58 -13.70
CA VAL A 359 6.77 16.33 -15.13
C VAL A 359 7.99 15.63 -15.73
N ALA A 360 7.74 14.59 -16.51
CA ALA A 360 8.74 13.66 -16.99
C ALA A 360 9.75 14.30 -17.94
N GLY A 361 11.02 14.33 -17.52
CA GLY A 361 12.14 14.90 -18.29
C GLY A 361 12.52 16.33 -17.91
N GLU A 362 11.80 16.96 -16.99
CA GLU A 362 12.15 18.27 -16.45
C GLU A 362 13.39 18.18 -15.51
N PRO A 363 14.19 19.24 -15.33
CA PRO A 363 15.42 19.20 -14.53
C PRO A 363 15.25 18.81 -13.06
N GLY A 364 14.09 19.09 -12.45
CA GLY A 364 13.74 18.67 -11.09
C GLY A 364 13.27 17.22 -11.02
N ASN A 365 12.64 16.71 -12.08
CA ASN A 365 12.18 15.32 -12.11
C ASN A 365 13.33 14.30 -12.21
N ALA A 366 14.52 14.73 -12.64
CA ALA A 366 15.71 13.91 -12.76
C ALA A 366 16.22 13.35 -11.41
N LEU A 367 16.99 12.26 -11.47
CA LEU A 367 17.72 11.71 -10.33
C LEU A 367 18.77 12.71 -9.80
N VAL A 368 19.05 12.66 -8.50
CA VAL A 368 20.21 13.36 -7.91
C VAL A 368 21.51 12.81 -8.52
N PRO A 369 22.50 13.66 -8.85
CA PRO A 369 23.73 13.23 -9.55
C PRO A 369 24.50 12.11 -8.83
N GLU A 370 24.49 12.09 -7.49
CA GLU A 370 25.19 11.09 -6.67
C GLU A 370 24.63 9.66 -6.83
N LEU A 371 23.40 9.53 -7.31
CA LEU A 371 22.65 8.28 -7.48
C LEU A 371 22.14 8.10 -8.92
N ALA A 372 22.73 8.81 -9.88
CA ALA A 372 22.35 8.72 -11.28
C ALA A 372 22.44 7.29 -11.83
N ALA A 373 21.47 6.93 -12.67
CA ALA A 373 21.44 5.66 -13.37
C ALA A 373 22.64 5.53 -14.33
N ALA A 374 23.25 4.34 -14.35
CA ALA A 374 24.30 4.00 -15.30
C ALA A 374 23.70 3.53 -16.64
N GLU A 375 24.52 3.50 -17.69
CA GLU A 375 24.11 2.94 -18.97
C GLU A 375 23.66 1.48 -18.82
N GLY A 376 22.47 1.16 -19.36
CA GLY A 376 21.85 -0.16 -19.24
C GLY A 376 21.04 -0.39 -17.96
N GLU A 377 21.08 0.50 -16.95
CA GLU A 377 20.18 0.42 -15.80
C GLU A 377 18.76 0.83 -16.16
N VAL A 378 17.78 0.21 -15.51
CA VAL A 378 16.36 0.48 -15.80
C VAL A 378 15.92 1.72 -15.03
N VAL A 379 15.26 2.66 -15.71
CA VAL A 379 14.59 3.81 -15.10
C VAL A 379 13.11 3.75 -15.42
N ILE A 380 12.27 3.55 -14.41
CA ILE A 380 10.81 3.46 -14.52
C ILE A 380 10.18 4.77 -14.10
N ARG A 381 9.36 5.35 -14.98
CA ARG A 381 8.47 6.47 -14.64
C ARG A 381 7.15 5.90 -14.16
N LYS A 382 6.65 6.37 -13.02
CA LYS A 382 5.39 5.94 -12.41
C LYS A 382 4.47 7.13 -12.15
N PRO A 383 3.17 7.07 -12.52
CA PRO A 383 2.22 8.15 -12.27
C PRO A 383 1.69 8.17 -10.82
N GLY A 384 1.93 7.09 -10.06
CA GLY A 384 1.52 6.93 -8.66
C GLY A 384 2.69 6.81 -7.67
N LYS A 385 2.39 6.54 -6.40
CA LYS A 385 3.38 6.30 -5.35
C LYS A 385 3.99 4.90 -5.45
N GLY A 386 3.17 3.88 -5.67
CA GLY A 386 3.60 2.50 -5.91
C GLY A 386 4.17 2.28 -7.32
N ALA A 387 5.36 1.68 -7.40
CA ALA A 387 6.03 1.48 -8.69
C ALA A 387 5.48 0.32 -9.53
N PHE A 388 4.53 -0.48 -9.04
CA PHE A 388 3.87 -1.52 -9.84
C PHE A 388 2.57 -1.04 -10.49
N PHE A 389 2.03 0.11 -10.10
CA PHE A 389 0.85 0.68 -10.73
C PHE A 389 1.22 1.51 -11.97
N GLY A 390 0.63 1.15 -13.11
CA GLY A 390 0.82 1.88 -14.37
C GLY A 390 2.20 1.68 -15.03
N THR A 391 2.95 0.65 -14.63
CA THR A 391 4.30 0.36 -15.14
C THR A 391 4.45 -1.10 -15.59
N ASP A 392 5.59 -1.42 -16.21
CA ASP A 392 5.99 -2.79 -16.55
C ASP A 392 6.97 -3.43 -15.53
N LEU A 393 7.09 -2.86 -14.32
CA LEU A 393 8.04 -3.32 -13.28
C LEU A 393 7.91 -4.81 -12.98
N HIS A 394 6.68 -5.32 -12.83
CA HIS A 394 6.45 -6.73 -12.53
C HIS A 394 7.02 -7.64 -13.63
N THR A 395 6.62 -7.38 -14.88
CA THR A 395 7.06 -8.13 -16.06
C THR A 395 8.57 -8.10 -16.23
N ARG A 396 9.21 -6.94 -15.96
CA ARG A 396 10.68 -6.83 -15.97
C ARG A 396 11.31 -7.72 -14.90
N LEU A 397 10.86 -7.63 -13.65
CA LEU A 397 11.36 -8.45 -12.55
C LEU A 397 11.17 -9.95 -12.80
N GLU A 398 10.01 -10.36 -13.35
CA GLU A 398 9.77 -11.75 -13.76
C GLU A 398 10.71 -12.20 -14.89
N SER A 399 10.92 -11.36 -15.91
CA SER A 399 11.83 -11.67 -17.03
C SER A 399 13.30 -11.80 -16.60
N LEU A 400 13.68 -11.12 -15.51
CA LEU A 400 14.99 -11.21 -14.87
C LEU A 400 15.10 -12.38 -13.88
N GLY A 401 14.01 -13.13 -13.66
CA GLY A 401 13.98 -14.25 -12.70
C GLY A 401 13.98 -13.83 -11.22
N VAL A 402 13.81 -12.53 -10.93
CA VAL A 402 13.94 -11.97 -9.58
C VAL A 402 12.88 -12.54 -8.62
N LYS A 403 13.31 -12.80 -7.38
CA LYS A 403 12.52 -13.27 -6.23
C LYS A 403 12.69 -12.37 -5.01
N SER A 404 13.86 -11.76 -4.84
CA SER A 404 14.18 -10.89 -3.70
C SER A 404 14.42 -9.44 -4.16
N LEU A 405 14.02 -8.45 -3.35
CA LEU A 405 14.17 -7.03 -3.65
C LEU A 405 14.77 -6.28 -2.47
N LEU A 406 15.79 -5.47 -2.75
CA LEU A 406 16.39 -4.54 -1.79
C LEU A 406 15.88 -3.14 -2.08
N PHE A 407 15.35 -2.45 -1.07
CA PHE A 407 14.75 -1.12 -1.22
C PHE A 407 15.60 -0.02 -0.59
N THR A 408 15.94 0.97 -1.42
CA THR A 408 16.46 2.29 -1.01
C THR A 408 15.54 3.36 -1.60
N GLY A 409 15.56 4.60 -1.09
CA GLY A 409 14.74 5.67 -1.66
C GLY A 409 13.97 6.55 -0.66
N VAL A 410 13.10 7.39 -1.22
CA VAL A 410 12.35 8.41 -0.47
C VAL A 410 10.89 8.57 -0.99
N THR A 411 9.94 9.07 -0.18
CA THR A 411 9.99 9.04 1.29
C THR A 411 9.63 7.65 1.81
N THR A 412 10.24 7.24 2.93
CA THR A 412 10.09 5.88 3.49
C THR A 412 8.63 5.45 3.60
N GLU A 413 7.76 6.32 4.14
CA GLU A 413 6.33 6.05 4.40
C GLU A 413 5.41 6.20 3.19
N VAL A 414 5.86 6.84 2.10
CA VAL A 414 5.05 7.07 0.88
C VAL A 414 5.46 6.11 -0.23
N CYS A 415 6.38 6.50 -1.11
CA CYS A 415 6.69 5.74 -2.33
C CYS A 415 7.38 4.41 -2.02
N VAL A 416 8.30 4.41 -1.06
CA VAL A 416 9.08 3.22 -0.70
C VAL A 416 8.18 2.15 -0.08
N GLN A 417 7.46 2.48 1.00
CA GLN A 417 6.51 1.57 1.65
C GLN A 417 5.39 1.10 0.72
N THR A 418 4.85 1.97 -0.16
CA THR A 418 3.79 1.55 -1.11
C THR A 418 4.33 0.52 -2.09
N THR A 419 5.48 0.80 -2.72
CA THR A 419 6.11 -0.13 -3.67
C THR A 419 6.49 -1.46 -3.00
N MET A 420 7.01 -1.42 -1.77
CA MET A 420 7.38 -2.62 -1.02
C MET A 420 6.17 -3.50 -0.67
N ARG A 421 5.01 -2.89 -0.38
CA ARG A 421 3.74 -3.61 -0.14
C ARG A 421 3.20 -4.25 -1.41
N GLU A 422 3.19 -3.51 -2.52
CA GLU A 422 2.85 -4.03 -3.84
C GLU A 422 3.75 -5.21 -4.25
N ALA A 423 5.04 -5.14 -3.93
CA ALA A 423 6.00 -6.22 -4.18
C ALA A 423 5.73 -7.47 -3.32
N ASN A 424 5.49 -7.29 -2.01
CA ASN A 424 5.15 -8.37 -1.10
C ASN A 424 3.89 -9.13 -1.54
N ASP A 425 2.85 -8.41 -1.98
CA ASP A 425 1.60 -9.01 -2.46
C ASP A 425 1.75 -9.76 -3.79
N ARG A 426 2.81 -9.47 -4.56
CA ARG A 426 3.24 -10.22 -5.75
C ARG A 426 4.22 -11.36 -5.42
N GLY A 427 4.50 -11.59 -4.14
CA GLY A 427 5.33 -12.70 -3.66
C GLY A 427 6.84 -12.43 -3.62
N TYR A 428 7.29 -11.18 -3.82
CA TYR A 428 8.71 -10.85 -3.69
C TYR A 428 9.15 -10.79 -2.21
N GLU A 429 10.36 -11.27 -1.93
CA GLU A 429 10.99 -11.16 -0.62
C GLU A 429 11.71 -9.81 -0.48
N CYS A 430 11.13 -8.90 0.30
CA CYS A 430 11.52 -7.49 0.30
C CYS A 430 12.30 -7.09 1.56
N LEU A 431 13.52 -6.57 1.43
CA LEU A 431 14.28 -5.94 2.51
C LEU A 431 14.40 -4.43 2.30
N LEU A 432 14.06 -3.66 3.33
CA LEU A 432 14.21 -2.21 3.37
C LEU A 432 15.53 -1.82 4.05
N VAL A 433 16.33 -0.99 3.39
CA VAL A 433 17.64 -0.57 3.94
C VAL A 433 17.45 0.69 4.83
N GLU A 434 17.67 0.54 6.14
CA GLU A 434 17.25 1.50 7.18
C GLU A 434 17.90 2.89 7.04
N ASP A 435 19.20 2.96 6.80
CA ASP A 435 19.97 4.21 6.64
C ASP A 435 20.10 4.67 5.17
N ALA A 436 19.66 3.86 4.21
CA ALA A 436 19.57 4.20 2.78
C ALA A 436 18.11 4.46 2.31
N THR A 437 17.22 4.73 3.25
CA THR A 437 15.87 5.28 3.01
C THR A 437 15.64 6.45 3.96
N GLU A 438 14.83 7.42 3.60
CA GLU A 438 14.56 8.55 4.50
C GLU A 438 13.18 9.19 4.32
N SER A 439 12.71 9.88 5.36
CA SER A 439 11.47 10.65 5.38
C SER A 439 11.75 12.11 5.70
N TYR A 440 10.83 13.00 5.32
CA TYR A 440 10.77 14.36 5.89
C TYR A 440 10.37 14.34 7.38
N PHE A 441 9.83 13.22 7.86
CA PHE A 441 9.21 13.07 9.18
C PHE A 441 9.81 11.85 9.90
N PRO A 442 10.76 12.04 10.83
CA PRO A 442 11.45 10.94 11.50
C PRO A 442 10.51 9.93 12.17
N GLU A 443 9.36 10.38 12.68
CA GLU A 443 8.37 9.50 13.29
C GLU A 443 7.70 8.55 12.28
N PHE A 444 7.53 8.95 11.01
CA PHE A 444 6.95 8.07 10.00
C PHE A 444 7.96 7.07 9.47
N LYS A 445 9.25 7.44 9.36
CA LYS A 445 10.30 6.45 9.11
C LYS A 445 10.32 5.39 10.22
N ALA A 446 10.33 5.81 11.49
CA ALA A 446 10.29 4.89 12.62
C ALA A 446 9.05 3.98 12.61
N ALA A 447 7.85 4.54 12.41
CA ALA A 447 6.62 3.77 12.29
C ALA A 447 6.61 2.81 11.08
N THR A 448 7.17 3.23 9.94
CA THR A 448 7.28 2.40 8.74
C THR A 448 8.16 1.17 8.97
N LEU A 449 9.33 1.35 9.61
CA LEU A 449 10.22 0.24 9.97
C LEU A 449 9.53 -0.76 10.91
N ALA A 450 8.76 -0.26 11.88
CA ALA A 450 7.96 -1.09 12.77
C ALA A 450 6.84 -1.84 12.02
N MET A 451 6.05 -1.16 11.17
CA MET A 451 4.98 -1.77 10.38
C MET A 451 5.47 -2.86 9.40
N ILE A 452 6.64 -2.68 8.78
CA ILE A 452 7.19 -3.65 7.81
C ILE A 452 7.58 -4.96 8.49
N THR A 453 8.15 -4.86 9.69
CA THR A 453 8.68 -6.00 10.47
C THR A 453 7.67 -6.58 11.48
N ALA A 454 6.57 -5.87 11.77
CA ALA A 454 5.46 -6.36 12.59
C ALA A 454 4.88 -7.69 12.09
N GLN A 455 4.20 -8.42 12.99
CA GLN A 455 3.61 -9.75 12.73
C GLN A 455 4.61 -10.71 12.04
N ASN A 456 5.85 -10.69 12.52
CA ASN A 456 6.98 -11.45 12.01
C ASN A 456 7.31 -11.22 10.51
N GLY A 457 7.35 -9.95 10.11
CA GLY A 457 7.71 -9.53 8.76
C GLY A 457 6.54 -9.51 7.79
N ILE A 458 5.38 -8.97 8.21
CA ILE A 458 4.13 -8.98 7.45
C ILE A 458 4.26 -8.41 6.03
N VAL A 459 5.16 -7.42 5.85
CA VAL A 459 5.60 -6.93 4.53
C VAL A 459 7.00 -7.47 4.20
N GLY A 460 7.93 -7.47 5.14
CA GLY A 460 9.28 -7.98 4.90
C GLY A 460 10.28 -7.65 6.01
N TRP A 461 11.49 -7.31 5.60
CA TRP A 461 12.64 -7.17 6.49
C TRP A 461 13.19 -5.75 6.52
N THR A 462 14.00 -5.44 7.54
CA THR A 462 14.85 -4.25 7.58
C THR A 462 16.28 -4.61 7.97
N ALA A 463 17.28 -3.90 7.43
CA ALA A 463 18.68 -4.00 7.86
C ALA A 463 19.49 -2.73 7.54
N SER A 464 20.68 -2.60 8.10
CA SER A 464 21.59 -1.49 7.79
C SER A 464 22.25 -1.65 6.42
N ALA A 465 22.59 -0.56 5.76
CA ALA A 465 23.37 -0.55 4.52
C ALA A 465 24.75 -1.15 4.71
N ALA A 466 25.34 -1.05 5.91
CA ALA A 466 26.62 -1.68 6.22
C ALA A 466 26.53 -3.21 6.13
N ASP A 467 25.47 -3.80 6.71
CA ASP A 467 25.26 -5.25 6.70
C ASP A 467 24.85 -5.76 5.31
N VAL A 468 23.98 -5.02 4.62
CA VAL A 468 23.57 -5.33 3.24
C VAL A 468 24.77 -5.29 2.29
N VAL A 469 25.64 -4.28 2.39
CA VAL A 469 26.88 -4.20 1.59
C VAL A 469 27.91 -5.27 2.00
N ALA A 470 27.89 -5.74 3.26
CA ALA A 470 28.72 -6.87 3.68
C ALA A 470 28.25 -8.19 3.06
N ALA A 471 26.93 -8.40 2.93
CA ALA A 471 26.31 -9.60 2.36
C ALA A 471 26.31 -9.65 0.82
N MET A 472 26.75 -8.59 0.13
CA MET A 472 26.94 -8.54 -1.33
C MET A 472 28.37 -8.91 -1.78
N LYS A 473 29.25 -9.33 -0.86
CA LYS A 473 30.66 -9.66 -1.13
C LYS A 473 30.88 -11.16 -1.31
#